data_AF-A0A6J5UGD2-F1
#
_entry.id   AF-A0A6J5UGD2-F1
#
_cell.length_a   1.000
_cell.length_b   1.000
_cell.length_c   1.000
_cell.angle_alpha   90.00
_cell.angle_beta   90.00
_cell.angle_gamma   90.00
#
_symmetry.space_group_name_H-M   'P 1'
#
loop_
_entity.id
_entity.type
_entity.pdbx_description
1 polymer ?
#
loop_
_entity_poly.entity_id
_entity_poly.type
_entity_poly.pdbx_seq_one_letter_code
_entity_poly.pdbx_strand_id
1 'polypeptide(L)'
;MEETKPVKRKPVFKKVDQLKPDTKGHTLVVKVVSSKMVLQKARPDGIQVRQMRIAECLVGDETGTIIFTARNDQVDLMTTGATVILRNAKIDMFKGSMRLAVDKWGRVEVTEPASFVVKEENNLSLVEYELIDVNELANAGAREVVSVVEK
;
A
#
# COMPACT_ATOMS: atom_id res chain seq x y z
N MET A 1 26.29 27.74 19.83
CA MET A 1 25.54 27.78 18.56
C MET A 1 24.51 26.68 18.64
N GLU A 2 23.26 27.06 18.81
CA GLU A 2 22.15 26.12 18.99
C GLU A 2 21.70 25.69 17.58
N GLU A 3 21.97 24.44 17.21
CA GLU A 3 21.57 23.89 15.92
C GLU A 3 20.05 23.84 15.84
N THR A 4 19.45 24.79 15.12
CA THR A 4 18.02 24.81 14.84
C THR A 4 17.68 23.60 13.95
N LYS A 5 17.21 22.52 14.58
CA LYS A 5 16.70 21.34 13.86
C LYS A 5 15.63 21.79 12.85
N PRO A 6 15.75 21.43 11.56
CA PRO A 6 14.79 21.86 10.56
C PRO A 6 13.38 21.37 10.92
N VAL A 7 12.41 22.30 10.91
CA VAL A 7 11.01 22.02 11.23
C VAL A 7 10.47 21.00 10.22
N LYS A 8 10.23 19.77 10.67
CA LYS A 8 9.70 18.69 9.82
C LYS A 8 8.26 19.01 9.44
N ARG A 9 7.94 18.93 8.15
CA ARG A 9 6.56 19.11 7.65
C ARG A 9 5.64 18.09 8.32
N LYS A 10 4.44 18.54 8.71
CA LYS A 10 3.43 17.67 9.30
C LYS A 10 3.05 16.57 8.28
N PRO A 11 2.93 15.30 8.71
CA PRO A 11 2.50 14.23 7.81
C PRO A 11 1.07 14.51 7.33
N VAL A 12 0.87 14.41 6.02
CA VAL A 12 -0.47 14.51 5.40
C VAL A 12 -1.00 13.09 5.26
N PHE A 13 -2.16 12.84 5.87
CA PHE A 13 -2.85 11.57 5.76
C PHE A 13 -3.74 11.60 4.52
N LYS A 14 -3.57 10.60 3.66
CA LYS A 14 -4.45 10.34 2.52
C LYS A 14 -5.51 9.30 2.89
N LYS A 15 -6.50 9.21 2.02
CA LYS A 15 -7.52 8.16 2.06
C LYS A 15 -7.25 7.08 1.03
N VAL A 16 -7.86 5.91 1.21
CA VAL A 16 -7.66 4.77 0.31
C VAL A 16 -8.12 5.11 -1.11
N ASP A 17 -9.28 5.72 -1.28
CA ASP A 17 -9.83 6.13 -2.59
C ASP A 17 -8.96 7.15 -3.38
N GLN A 18 -8.04 7.83 -2.71
CA GLN A 18 -7.12 8.80 -3.31
C GLN A 18 -5.83 8.17 -3.84
N LEU A 19 -5.66 6.86 -3.68
CA LEU A 19 -4.51 6.13 -4.18
C LEU A 19 -4.60 5.99 -5.70
N LYS A 20 -3.46 6.16 -6.36
CA LYS A 20 -3.34 6.05 -7.83
C LYS A 20 -2.17 5.13 -8.20
N PRO A 21 -2.22 4.50 -9.38
CA PRO A 21 -1.13 3.69 -9.89
C PRO A 21 0.24 4.39 -9.78
N ASP A 22 1.28 3.63 -9.44
CA ASP A 22 2.69 4.06 -9.34
C ASP A 22 3.01 5.23 -8.37
N THR A 23 2.04 5.67 -7.57
CA THR A 23 2.26 6.73 -6.59
C THR A 23 2.95 6.24 -5.31
N LYS A 24 3.72 7.12 -4.66
CA LYS A 24 4.57 6.80 -3.49
C LYS A 24 4.45 7.87 -2.41
N GLY A 25 4.98 7.57 -1.23
CA GLY A 25 5.07 8.52 -0.11
C GLY A 25 3.76 8.73 0.64
N HIS A 26 2.84 7.77 0.58
CA HIS A 26 1.54 7.88 1.22
C HIS A 26 1.65 7.63 2.71
N THR A 27 0.84 8.35 3.48
CA THR A 27 0.60 8.05 4.89
C THR A 27 -0.90 7.83 5.07
N LEU A 28 -1.29 6.68 5.62
CA LEU A 28 -2.68 6.25 5.73
C LEU A 28 -2.94 5.69 7.14
N VAL A 29 -4.17 5.82 7.63
CA VAL A 29 -4.68 5.06 8.78
C VAL A 29 -5.70 4.07 8.24
N VAL A 30 -5.46 2.78 8.45
CA VAL A 30 -6.31 1.71 7.90
C VAL A 30 -6.60 0.66 8.96
N LYS A 31 -7.75 0.01 8.84
CA LYS A 31 -8.10 -1.19 9.59
C LYS A 31 -7.76 -2.43 8.78
N VAL A 32 -7.27 -3.47 9.46
CA VAL A 32 -7.03 -4.79 8.87
C VAL A 32 -8.32 -5.58 8.88
N VAL A 33 -8.89 -5.86 7.71
CA VAL A 33 -10.12 -6.64 7.55
C VAL A 33 -9.80 -8.13 7.53
N SER A 34 -8.74 -8.53 6.84
CA SER A 34 -8.27 -9.91 6.82
C SER A 34 -6.77 -9.99 6.57
N SER A 35 -6.15 -11.10 6.95
CA SER A 35 -4.72 -11.35 6.79
C SER A 35 -4.50 -12.80 6.42
N LYS A 36 -3.85 -13.05 5.28
CA LYS A 36 -3.57 -14.39 4.75
C LYS A 36 -2.09 -14.55 4.51
N MET A 37 -1.48 -15.55 5.15
CA MET A 37 -0.08 -15.90 4.87
C MET A 37 0.03 -16.54 3.48
N VAL A 38 0.85 -15.95 2.60
CA VAL A 38 1.02 -16.42 1.21
C VAL A 38 2.41 -17.03 0.97
N LEU A 39 3.41 -16.67 1.76
CA LEU A 39 4.74 -17.26 1.68
C LEU A 39 5.38 -17.31 3.05
N GLN A 40 5.88 -18.49 3.43
CA GLN A 40 6.71 -18.69 4.60
C GLN A 40 7.84 -19.66 4.24
N LYS A 41 9.05 -19.14 4.05
CA LYS A 41 10.23 -19.96 3.72
C LYS A 41 11.37 -19.67 4.69
N ALA A 42 11.85 -20.71 5.36
CA ALA A 42 13.12 -20.67 6.06
C ALA A 42 14.24 -20.86 5.03
N ARG A 43 15.26 -19.98 5.01
CA ARG A 43 16.47 -20.23 4.22
C ARG A 43 17.34 -21.25 4.97
N PRO A 44 17.74 -22.37 4.34
CA PRO A 44 18.56 -23.39 5.01
C PRO A 44 20.02 -22.99 5.24
N ASP A 45 20.49 -21.86 4.70
CA ASP A 45 21.92 -21.59 4.56
C ASP A 45 22.34 -20.28 5.24
N GLY A 46 23.03 -20.41 6.38
CA GLY A 46 23.74 -19.33 7.08
C GLY A 46 23.15 -18.84 8.41
N ILE A 47 24.05 -18.72 9.40
CA ILE A 47 24.04 -18.25 10.82
C ILE A 47 22.90 -17.33 11.34
N GLN A 48 22.04 -16.75 10.49
CA GLN A 48 20.80 -16.08 10.90
C GLN A 48 19.65 -16.50 9.99
N VAL A 49 18.74 -17.32 10.50
CA VAL A 49 17.50 -17.71 9.82
C VAL A 49 16.60 -16.50 9.66
N ARG A 50 16.84 -15.67 8.63
CA ARG A 50 15.89 -14.64 8.22
C ARG A 50 14.74 -15.36 7.50
N GLN A 51 13.69 -15.70 8.25
CA GLN A 51 12.48 -16.28 7.68
C GLN A 51 11.84 -15.25 6.75
N MET A 52 11.72 -15.60 5.47
CA MET A 52 10.98 -14.76 4.53
C MET A 52 9.51 -15.06 4.72
N ARG A 53 8.78 -14.09 5.29
CA ARG A 53 7.33 -14.16 5.51
C ARG A 53 6.65 -13.09 4.67
N ILE A 54 5.59 -13.46 3.96
CA ILE A 54 4.76 -12.53 3.20
C ILE A 54 3.29 -12.85 3.45
N ALA A 55 2.54 -11.85 3.91
CA ALA A 55 1.09 -11.90 4.01
C ALA A 55 0.45 -10.96 2.99
N GLU A 56 -0.70 -11.38 2.46
CA GLU A 56 -1.64 -10.49 1.79
C GLU A 56 -2.73 -10.12 2.81
N CYS A 57 -2.86 -8.83 3.10
CA CYS A 57 -3.81 -8.32 4.07
C CYS A 57 -4.82 -7.42 3.36
N LEU A 58 -6.11 -7.67 3.51
CA LEU A 58 -7.12 -6.72 3.10
C LEU A 58 -7.17 -5.61 4.15
N VAL A 59 -6.87 -4.38 3.74
CA VAL A 59 -6.89 -3.21 4.63
C VAL A 59 -7.76 -2.12 4.04
N GLY A 60 -8.35 -1.28 4.88
CA GLY A 60 -9.16 -0.18 4.38
C GLY A 60 -9.53 0.88 5.40
N ASP A 61 -10.16 1.92 4.91
CA ASP A 61 -10.76 3.00 5.69
C ASP A 61 -12.22 3.21 5.23
N GLU A 62 -12.86 4.32 5.63
CA GLU A 62 -14.23 4.63 5.24
C GLU A 62 -14.42 4.88 3.73
N THR A 63 -13.35 5.03 2.98
CA THR A 63 -13.38 5.35 1.54
C THR A 63 -13.20 4.14 0.66
N GLY A 64 -12.50 3.10 1.13
CA GLY A 64 -12.30 1.88 0.37
C GLY A 64 -11.35 0.90 1.03
N THR A 65 -11.06 -0.18 0.29
CA THR A 65 -10.10 -1.21 0.65
C THR A 65 -9.04 -1.40 -0.43
N ILE A 66 -7.89 -1.94 -0.02
CA ILE A 66 -6.79 -2.31 -0.89
C ILE A 66 -6.04 -3.48 -0.25
N ILE A 67 -5.44 -4.35 -1.07
CA ILE A 67 -4.54 -5.40 -0.60
C ILE A 67 -3.20 -4.79 -0.22
N PHE A 68 -2.82 -4.95 1.04
CA PHE A 68 -1.51 -4.63 1.58
C PHE A 68 -0.61 -5.88 1.57
N THR A 69 0.60 -5.73 1.06
CA THR A 69 1.63 -6.79 1.10
C THR A 69 2.52 -6.61 2.32
N ALA A 70 2.25 -7.36 3.39
CA ALA A 70 3.05 -7.35 4.61
C ALA A 70 4.27 -8.26 4.47
N ARG A 71 5.45 -7.78 4.88
CA ARG A 71 6.71 -8.56 4.79
C ARG A 71 7.39 -8.70 6.15
N ASN A 72 7.92 -9.89 6.41
CA ASN A 72 8.70 -10.24 7.60
C ASN A 72 7.96 -9.81 8.88
N ASP A 73 8.55 -8.95 9.70
CA ASP A 73 8.01 -8.53 10.99
C ASP A 73 6.71 -7.72 10.87
N GLN A 74 6.42 -7.16 9.68
CA GLN A 74 5.13 -6.50 9.44
C GLN A 74 3.97 -7.50 9.52
N VAL A 75 4.20 -8.78 9.22
CA VAL A 75 3.17 -9.82 9.29
C VAL A 75 2.57 -9.91 10.69
N ASP A 76 3.40 -9.78 11.72
CA ASP A 76 2.98 -9.87 13.12
C ASP A 76 2.15 -8.64 13.54
N LEU A 77 2.28 -7.51 12.84
CA LEU A 77 1.53 -6.28 13.09
C LEU A 77 0.18 -6.26 12.37
N MET A 78 0.04 -7.04 11.29
CA MET A 78 -1.14 -7.05 10.43
C MET A 78 -2.16 -8.10 10.89
N THR A 79 -2.59 -7.99 12.15
CA THR A 79 -3.63 -8.85 12.74
C THR A 79 -5.02 -8.33 12.39
N THR A 80 -5.95 -9.22 12.03
CA THR A 80 -7.35 -8.88 11.76
C THR A 80 -7.97 -8.06 12.89
N GLY A 81 -8.67 -6.98 12.54
CA GLY A 81 -9.30 -6.04 13.47
C GLY A 81 -8.37 -4.93 13.97
N ALA A 82 -7.06 -5.03 13.80
CA ALA A 82 -6.14 -3.98 14.21
C ALA A 82 -6.29 -2.72 13.36
N THR A 83 -6.05 -1.57 13.97
CA THR A 83 -5.86 -0.30 13.25
C THR A 83 -4.37 -0.01 13.17
N VAL A 84 -3.88 0.29 11.98
CA VAL A 84 -2.47 0.55 11.71
C VAL A 84 -2.29 1.85 10.94
N ILE A 85 -1.17 2.51 11.19
CA ILE A 85 -0.67 3.64 10.41
C ILE A 85 0.41 3.11 9.47
N LEU A 86 0.20 3.30 8.17
CA LEU A 86 1.17 2.97 7.14
C LEU A 86 1.88 4.25 6.75
N ARG A 87 3.18 4.37 7.06
CA ARG A 87 3.98 5.57 6.75
C ARG A 87 4.91 5.32 5.58
N ASN A 88 4.98 6.31 4.68
CA ASN A 88 5.78 6.26 3.45
C ASN A 88 5.49 4.97 2.65
N ALA A 89 4.20 4.68 2.47
CA ALA A 89 3.72 3.59 1.67
C ALA A 89 3.73 3.96 0.17
N LYS A 90 3.72 2.94 -0.67
CA LYS A 90 3.70 3.04 -2.13
C LYS A 90 2.67 2.10 -2.73
N ILE A 91 2.25 2.42 -3.94
CA ILE A 91 1.48 1.53 -4.79
C ILE A 91 2.46 0.71 -5.63
N ASP A 92 2.33 -0.62 -5.53
CA ASP A 92 2.96 -1.59 -6.40
C ASP A 92 1.90 -2.15 -7.34
N MET A 93 2.16 -2.10 -8.65
CA MET A 93 1.29 -2.75 -9.65
C MET A 93 1.60 -4.25 -9.69
N PHE A 94 0.57 -5.08 -9.50
CA PHE A 94 0.68 -6.52 -9.54
C PHE A 94 -0.40 -7.12 -10.44
N LYS A 95 0.02 -7.69 -11.57
CA LYS A 95 -0.87 -8.30 -12.58
C LYS A 95 -2.01 -7.37 -13.01
N GLY A 96 -1.71 -6.10 -13.25
CA GLY A 96 -2.69 -5.09 -13.64
C GLY A 96 -3.42 -4.41 -12.48
N SER A 97 -3.38 -4.93 -11.25
CA SER A 97 -4.09 -4.34 -10.12
C SER A 97 -3.16 -3.67 -9.11
N MET A 98 -3.68 -2.66 -8.41
CA MET A 98 -2.93 -1.96 -7.37
C MET A 98 -2.79 -2.80 -6.10
N ARG A 99 -1.61 -2.76 -5.49
CA ARG A 99 -1.34 -3.25 -4.13
C ARG A 99 -0.60 -2.21 -3.33
N LEU A 100 -0.90 -2.12 -2.05
CA LEU A 100 -0.21 -1.24 -1.12
C LEU A 100 0.99 -1.97 -0.50
N ALA A 101 2.11 -1.28 -0.37
CA ALA A 101 3.29 -1.78 0.32
C ALA A 101 4.00 -0.66 1.07
N VAL A 102 4.74 -0.99 2.12
CA VAL A 102 5.64 -0.05 2.79
C VAL A 102 6.99 -0.03 2.08
N ASP A 103 7.50 1.17 1.77
CA ASP A 103 8.81 1.35 1.15
C ASP A 103 9.97 1.13 2.14
N LYS A 104 11.22 1.07 1.67
CA LYS A 104 12.43 0.83 2.48
C LYS A 104 12.57 1.79 3.68
N TRP A 105 12.08 3.02 3.53
CA TRP A 105 12.15 4.06 4.57
C TRP A 105 10.83 4.22 5.34
N GLY A 106 9.81 3.46 4.96
CA GLY A 106 8.52 3.47 5.60
C GLY A 106 8.43 2.47 6.75
N ARG A 107 7.31 2.52 7.46
CA ARG A 107 7.02 1.59 8.57
C ARG A 107 5.52 1.42 8.79
N VAL A 108 5.17 0.33 9.46
CA VAL A 108 3.83 0.04 9.96
C VAL A 108 3.84 0.32 11.46
N GLU A 109 2.87 1.10 11.95
CA GLU A 109 2.68 1.37 13.37
C GLU A 109 1.28 0.89 13.78
N VAL A 110 1.17 0.08 14.82
CA VAL A 110 -0.14 -0.21 15.42
C VAL A 110 -0.58 1.01 16.23
N THR A 111 -1.86 1.37 16.14
CA THR A 111 -2.43 2.53 16.83
C THR A 111 -3.72 2.13 17.53
N GLU A 112 -4.27 3.05 18.31
CA GLU A 112 -5.60 2.91 18.91
C GLU A 112 -6.68 2.59 17.85
N PRO A 113 -7.71 1.80 18.21
CA PRO A 113 -8.78 1.46 17.28
C PRO A 113 -9.45 2.71 16.71
N ALA A 114 -9.47 2.82 15.39
CA ALA A 114 -10.20 3.93 14.76
C ALA A 114 -11.72 3.72 14.83
N SER A 115 -12.48 4.80 14.85
CA SER A 115 -13.95 4.76 14.95
C SER A 115 -14.65 4.52 13.60
N PHE A 116 -13.96 4.64 12.47
CA PHE A 116 -14.56 4.49 11.15
C PHE A 116 -14.91 3.03 10.82
N VAL A 117 -15.93 2.83 10.00
CA VAL A 117 -16.28 1.52 9.42
C VAL A 117 -15.61 1.41 8.05
N VAL A 118 -15.00 0.27 7.74
CA VAL A 118 -14.31 0.06 6.47
C VAL A 118 -15.31 -0.09 5.34
N LYS A 119 -15.10 0.60 4.23
CA LYS A 119 -15.92 0.46 3.02
C LYS A 119 -15.38 -0.66 2.13
N GLU A 120 -15.78 -1.90 2.43
CA GLU A 120 -15.29 -3.09 1.72
C GLU A 120 -15.76 -3.18 0.25
N GLU A 121 -16.87 -2.54 -0.10
CA GLU A 121 -17.42 -2.53 -1.46
C GLU A 121 -16.50 -1.83 -2.48
N ASN A 122 -15.71 -0.84 -2.04
CA ASN A 122 -14.79 -0.12 -2.91
C ASN A 122 -13.37 -0.69 -2.79
N ASN A 123 -13.11 -1.81 -3.46
CA ASN A 123 -11.81 -2.49 -3.39
C ASN A 123 -10.91 -2.15 -4.59
N LEU A 124 -9.90 -1.31 -4.36
CA LEU A 124 -8.96 -0.84 -5.38
C LEU A 124 -8.03 -1.94 -5.92
N SER A 125 -7.93 -3.07 -5.24
CA SER A 125 -7.17 -4.23 -5.73
C SER A 125 -7.96 -5.13 -6.67
N LEU A 126 -9.27 -4.89 -6.83
CA LEU A 126 -10.09 -5.55 -7.86
C LEU A 126 -10.11 -4.77 -9.17
N VAL A 127 -9.70 -3.50 -9.14
CA VAL A 127 -9.59 -2.68 -10.35
C VAL A 127 -8.38 -3.14 -11.15
N GLU A 128 -8.60 -3.43 -12.43
CA GLU A 128 -7.54 -3.75 -13.38
C GLU A 128 -7.20 -2.51 -14.22
N TYR A 129 -5.91 -2.24 -14.31
CA TYR A 129 -5.34 -1.15 -15.07
C TYR A 129 -4.51 -1.70 -16.23
N GLU A 130 -4.68 -1.09 -17.40
CA GLU A 130 -3.87 -1.36 -18.57
C GLU A 130 -2.87 -0.24 -18.80
N LEU A 131 -1.61 -0.60 -19.04
CA LEU A 131 -0.61 0.33 -19.50
C LEU A 131 -0.84 0.57 -20.99
N ILE A 132 -1.31 1.76 -21.32
CA ILE A 132 -1.45 2.17 -22.72
C ILE A 132 -0.17 2.91 -23.10
N ASP A 133 0.57 2.38 -24.07
CA ASP A 133 1.69 3.10 -24.67
C ASP A 133 1.13 4.23 -25.54
N VAL A 134 1.44 5.46 -25.16
CA VAL A 134 1.00 6.67 -25.87
C VAL A 134 1.49 6.73 -27.32
N ASN A 135 2.53 5.96 -27.69
CA ASN A 135 2.96 5.87 -29.08
C ASN A 135 1.97 5.12 -29.98
N GLU A 136 1.17 4.18 -29.45
CA GLU A 136 0.10 3.53 -30.22
C GLU A 136 -1.14 4.44 -30.38
N LEU A 137 -1.40 5.29 -29.39
CA LEU A 137 -2.49 6.29 -29.42
C LEU A 137 -2.20 7.47 -30.36
N ALA A 138 -0.93 7.81 -30.60
CA ALA A 138 -0.54 8.89 -31.50
C ALA A 138 -0.93 8.62 -32.97
N ASN A 139 -1.02 7.35 -33.39
CA ASN A 139 -1.55 6.96 -34.70
C ASN A 139 -3.08 7.09 -34.81
N ALA A 140 -3.77 7.31 -33.68
CA ALA A 140 -5.22 7.47 -33.58
C ALA A 140 -5.67 8.92 -33.29
N GLY A 141 -4.74 9.90 -33.24
CA GLY A 141 -5.08 11.32 -33.29
C GLY A 141 -5.62 11.96 -31.99
N ALA A 142 -5.15 11.56 -30.81
CA ALA A 142 -5.50 12.21 -29.54
C ALA A 142 -4.30 12.90 -28.85
N ARG A 143 -4.51 14.13 -28.38
CA ARG A 143 -3.52 14.96 -27.66
C ARG A 143 -3.16 14.36 -26.30
N GLU A 144 -1.86 14.35 -26.03
CA GLU A 144 -1.15 14.17 -24.75
C GLU A 144 -2.00 14.15 -23.47
N VAL A 145 -2.16 12.97 -22.88
CA VAL A 145 -2.21 12.76 -21.42
C VAL A 145 -1.71 11.33 -21.15
N VAL A 146 -0.71 11.14 -20.29
CA VAL A 146 -0.39 9.81 -19.75
C VAL A 146 -1.51 9.45 -18.78
N SER A 147 -2.54 8.76 -19.25
CA SER A 147 -3.66 8.32 -18.43
C SER A 147 -3.67 6.80 -18.34
N VAL A 148 -3.50 6.29 -17.12
CA VAL A 148 -3.90 4.92 -16.80
C VAL A 148 -5.43 4.91 -16.79
N VAL A 149 -6.06 4.07 -17.63
CA VAL A 149 -7.53 4.03 -17.79
C VAL A 149 -8.08 2.83 -17.02
N GLU A 150 -9.14 3.06 -16.24
CA GLU A 150 -9.91 2.01 -15.56
C GLU A 150 -10.77 1.26 -16.58
N LYS A 151 -10.81 -0.08 -16.49
CA LYS A 151 -11.73 -0.92 -17.30
C LYS A 151 -13.04 -1.20 -16.56
#